data_AF-A0A3P7DYU8-F1
#
_entry.id   AF-A0A3P7DYU8-F1
#
_cell.length_a   1.000
_cell.length_b   1.000
_cell.length_c   1.000
_cell.angle_alpha   90.00
_cell.angle_beta   90.00
_cell.angle_gamma   90.00
#
_symmetry.space_group_name_H-M   'P 1'
#
loop_
_entity.id
_entity.type
_entity.pdbx_description
1 polymer ?
#
loop_
_entity_poly.entity_id
_entity_poly.type
_entity_poly.pdbx_seq_one_letter_code
_entity_poly.pdbx_strand_id
1 'polypeptide(L)' 'MKTTNLIKTKYIIELCNIACLERNKYVVVRAHLRSNSISAGLCRNETRRSYRSYVSPYVCNGSFGIWGADIEVCV' A
#
# COMPACT_ATOMS: atom_id res chain seq x y z
N MET A 1 4.61 -1.75 26.51
CA MET A 1 4.95 -1.03 25.25
C MET A 1 4.87 -1.93 24.00
N LYS A 2 5.55 -3.10 23.95
CA LYS A 2 5.48 -4.00 22.77
C LYS A 2 4.05 -4.40 22.37
N THR A 3 3.22 -4.77 23.33
CA THR A 3 1.83 -5.21 23.09
C THR A 3 0.98 -4.12 22.44
N THR A 4 1.09 -2.87 22.89
CA THR A 4 0.36 -1.73 22.31
C THR A 4 0.73 -1.49 20.85
N ASN A 5 2.02 -1.56 20.51
CA ASN A 5 2.48 -1.43 19.13
C ASN A 5 2.00 -2.58 18.25
N LEU A 6 1.98 -3.82 18.77
CA LEU A 6 1.45 -4.98 18.05
C LEU A 6 -0.06 -4.85 17.77
N ILE A 7 -0.85 -4.42 18.76
CA ILE A 7 -2.29 -4.17 18.61
C ILE A 7 -2.51 -3.07 17.57
N LYS A 8 -1.76 -1.96 17.65
CA LYS A 8 -1.83 -0.88 16.68
C LYS A 8 -1.51 -1.36 15.27
N THR A 9 -0.41 -2.11 15.11
CA THR A 9 -0.04 -2.69 13.82
C THR A 9 -1.12 -3.59 13.25
N LYS A 10 -1.67 -4.49 14.08
CA LYS A 10 -2.76 -5.38 13.68
C LYS A 10 -3.98 -4.59 13.19
N TYR A 11 -4.36 -3.57 13.95
CA TYR A 11 -5.48 -2.69 13.60
C TYR A 11 -5.24 -1.95 12.26
N ILE A 12 -4.02 -1.45 12.03
CA ILE A 12 -3.66 -0.81 10.76
C ILE A 12 -3.76 -1.81 9.61
N ILE A 13 -3.26 -3.03 9.77
CA ILE A 13 -3.32 -4.08 8.73
C ILE A 13 -4.78 -4.46 8.40
N GLU A 14 -5.63 -4.55 9.42
CA GLU A 14 -7.06 -4.86 9.23
C GLU A 14 -7.79 -3.76 8.46
N LEU A 15 -7.55 -2.48 8.78
CA LEU A 15 -8.15 -1.36 8.07
C LEU A 15 -7.59 -1.17 6.66
N CYS A 16 -6.27 -1.30 6.51
CA CYS A 16 -5.57 -1.12 5.24
C CYS A 16 -5.56 -2.42 4.42
N ASN A 17 -6.75 -2.95 4.11
CA ASN A 17 -6.88 -4.18 3.34
C ASN A 17 -6.27 -4.01 1.94
N ILE A 18 -5.29 -4.85 1.60
CA ILE A 18 -4.59 -4.84 0.31
C ILE A 18 -5.55 -5.15 -0.85
N ALA A 19 -6.58 -5.97 -0.62
CA ALA A 19 -7.59 -6.29 -1.64
C ALA A 19 -8.32 -5.03 -2.16
N CYS A 20 -8.51 -4.01 -1.29
CA CYS A 20 -9.10 -2.73 -1.68
C CYS A 20 -8.20 -1.91 -2.62
N LEU A 21 -6.88 -2.10 -2.54
CA LEU A 21 -5.90 -1.48 -3.42
C LEU A 21 -5.77 -2.25 -4.73
N GLU A 22 -5.64 -3.58 -4.67
CA GLU A 22 -5.45 -4.45 -5.84
C GLU A 22 -6.67 -4.48 -6.75
N ARG A 23 -7.88 -4.47 -6.17
CA ARG A 23 -9.19 -4.49 -6.87
C ARG A 23 -9.29 -5.57 -7.95
N ASN A 24 -8.59 -6.69 -7.79
CA ASN A 24 -8.45 -7.75 -8.80
C ASN A 24 -7.94 -7.26 -10.18
N LYS A 25 -7.20 -6.15 -10.23
CA LYS A 25 -6.66 -5.55 -11.47
C LYS A 25 -5.14 -5.53 -11.50
N TYR A 26 -4.51 -5.27 -10.36
CA TYR A 26 -3.08 -5.07 -10.21
C TYR A 26 -2.56 -5.80 -8.98
N VAL A 27 -1.24 -5.95 -8.85
CA VAL A 27 -0.62 -6.75 -7.78
C VAL A 27 0.26 -5.86 -6.90
N VAL A 28 0.08 -5.94 -5.58
CA VAL A 28 1.01 -5.33 -4.64
C VAL A 28 2.30 -6.17 -4.58
N VAL A 29 3.42 -5.58 -4.97
CA VAL A 29 4.72 -6.27 -5.03
C VAL A 29 5.64 -5.96 -3.84
N ARG A 30 5.28 -4.96 -3.04
CA ARG A 30 5.98 -4.59 -1.81
C ARG A 30 5.04 -3.82 -0.90
N ALA A 31 5.17 -4.02 0.41
CA ALA A 31 4.46 -3.27 1.43
C ALA A 31 5.37 -3.01 2.63
N HIS A 32 5.28 -1.81 3.20
CA HIS A 32 6.05 -1.39 4.37
C HIS A 32 5.12 -0.76 5.40
N LEU A 33 5.19 -1.26 6.63
CA LEU A 33 4.53 -0.63 7.75
C LEU A 33 5.30 0.63 8.18
N ARG A 34 4.60 1.74 8.32
CA ARG A 34 5.06 3.00 8.92
C ARG A 34 4.32 3.21 10.26
N SER A 35 4.70 4.23 11.03
CA SER A 35 4.17 4.49 12.38
C SER A 35 2.65 4.59 12.49
N ASN A 36 1.95 5.02 11.41
CA ASN A 36 0.49 5.11 11.37
C ASN A 36 -0.09 4.83 9.96
N SER A 37 0.64 4.13 9.11
CA SER A 37 0.25 3.90 7.73
C SER A 37 0.93 2.67 7.15
N ILE A 38 0.44 2.20 6.01
CA ILE A 38 1.14 1.20 5.18
C ILE A 38 1.41 1.84 3.84
N SER A 39 2.66 1.77 3.39
CA SER A 39 3.00 2.11 2.00
C SER A 39 3.09 0.84 1.19
N ALA A 40 2.54 0.85 -0.02
CA ALA A 40 2.53 -0.27 -0.93
C ALA A 40 2.97 0.16 -2.33
N GLY A 41 3.67 -0.73 -3.03
CA GLY A 41 3.96 -0.58 -4.46
C GLY A 41 2.99 -1.43 -5.26
N LEU A 42 2.12 -0.79 -6.04
CA LEU A 42 1.18 -1.46 -6.92
C LEU A 42 1.78 -1.61 -8.33
N CYS A 43 2.05 -2.84 -8.74
CA CYS A 43 2.63 -3.16 -10.03
C CYS A 43 1.55 -3.28 -11.11
N ARG A 44 1.77 -2.59 -12.22
CA ARG A 44 0.92 -2.61 -13.41
C ARG A 44 1.72 -3.11 -14.60
N ASN A 45 1.15 -4.05 -15.33
CA ASN A 45 1.70 -4.46 -16.61
C ASN A 45 1.41 -3.38 -17.65
N GLU A 46 2.44 -2.61 -17.99
CA GLU A 46 2.39 -1.56 -19.02
C GLU A 46 3.12 -1.99 -20.30
N THR A 47 3.40 -3.28 -20.51
CA THR A 47 4.19 -3.74 -21.68
C THR A 47 3.51 -3.49 -23.03
N ARG A 48 2.20 -3.18 -23.01
CA ARG A 48 1.46 -2.75 -24.21
C ARG A 48 1.74 -1.29 -24.59
N ARG A 49 2.17 -0.46 -23.65
CA ARG A 49 2.44 0.99 -23.81
C ARG A 49 3.92 1.35 -23.66
N SER A 50 4.68 0.52 -22.94
CA SER A 50 6.10 0.66 -22.62
C SER A 50 6.79 -0.70 -22.75
N TYR A 51 8.10 -0.80 -22.51
CA TYR A 51 8.84 -2.07 -22.48
C TYR A 51 8.93 -2.70 -21.07
N ARG A 52 8.31 -2.07 -20.07
CA ARG A 52 8.44 -2.46 -18.66
C ARG A 52 7.14 -2.31 -17.89
N SER A 53 6.99 -3.11 -16.84
CA SER A 53 5.96 -2.88 -15.81
C SER A 53 6.27 -1.60 -15.03
N TYR A 54 5.22 -0.98 -14.49
CA TYR A 54 5.34 0.24 -13.69
C TYR A 54 4.82 0.00 -12.27
N VAL A 55 5.59 0.41 -11.27
CA VAL A 55 5.20 0.29 -9.85
C VAL A 55 4.84 1.66 -9.32
N SER A 56 3.56 1.87 -9.02
CA SER A 56 3.04 3.12 -8.49
C SER A 56 2.96 3.07 -6.96
N PRO A 57 3.42 4.10 -6.25
CA PRO A 57 3.42 4.12 -4.81
C PRO A 57 2.05 4.55 -4.28
N TYR A 58 1.53 3.82 -3.30
CA TYR A 58 0.30 4.10 -2.59
C TYR A 58 0.55 4.10 -1.09
N VAL A 59 -0.21 4.88 -0.36
CA VAL A 59 -0.20 4.93 1.10
C VAL A 59 -1.62 4.76 1.63
N CYS A 60 -1.78 3.92 2.64
CA CYS A 60 -3.00 3.81 3.41
C CYS A 60 -2.84 4.44 4.78
N ASN A 61 -3.73 5.37 5.12
CA ASN A 61 -3.78 5.92 6.47
C ASN A 61 -4.41 4.90 7.42
N GLY A 62 -3.65 4.48 8.43
CA GLY A 62 -4.06 3.48 9.41
C GLY A 62 -5.20 3.91 10.35
N SER A 63 -5.61 5.18 10.33
CA SER A 63 -6.79 5.66 11.05
C SER A 63 -8.09 5.53 10.24
N PHE A 64 -8.00 5.49 8.91
CA PHE A 64 -9.18 5.51 8.01
C PHE A 64 -9.30 4.26 7.13
N GLY A 65 -8.21 3.53 6.87
CA GLY A 65 -8.22 2.38 5.96
C GLY A 65 -8.34 2.76 4.47
N ILE A 66 -8.11 4.03 4.13
CA ILE A 66 -8.23 4.53 2.75
C ILE A 66 -6.86 4.58 2.09
N TRP A 67 -6.75 3.94 0.93
CA TRP A 67 -5.59 4.00 0.05
C TRP A 67 -5.64 5.26 -0.84
N GLY A 68 -4.52 6.00 -0.88
CA GLY A 68 -4.28 7.09 -1.81
C GLY A 68 -2.92 6.95 -2.49
N ALA A 69 -2.69 7.69 -3.57
CA ALA A 69 -1.36 7.77 -4.16
C ALA A 69 -0.38 8.41 -3.15
N ASP A 70 0.82 7.84 -3.01
CA ASP A 70 1.87 8.42 -2.17
C ASP A 70 2.58 9.52 -2.97
N ILE A 71 2.05 10.75 -2.89
CA ILE A 71 2.56 11.91 -3.65
C ILE A 71 3.93 12.41 -3.18
N GLU A 72 4.38 11.98 -2.00
CA GLU A 72 5.71 12.31 -1.48
C GLU A 72 6.80 11.44 -2.12
N VAL A 73 6.42 10.32 -2.73
CA VAL A 73 7.31 9.44 -3.47
C VAL A 73 7.25 9.83 -4.95
N CYS A 74 8.14 10.75 -5.34
CA CYS A 74 8.44 10.96 -6.75
C CYS A 74 9.06 9.69 -7.33
N VAL A 75 8.48 9.15 -8.40
CA VAL A 75 9.03 8.02 -9.19
C VAL A 75 9.55 8.52 -10.52
#